data_AF-A0AAD9NG12-F1
#
_entry.id   AF-A0AAD9NG12-F1
#
_cell.length_a   1.000
_cell.length_b   1.000
_cell.length_c   1.000
_cell.angle_alpha   90.00
_cell.angle_beta   90.00
_cell.angle_gamma   90.00
#
_symmetry.space_group_name_H-M   'P 1'
#
loop_
_entity.id
_entity.type
_entity.pdbx_description
1 polymer ?
#
loop_
_entity_poly.entity_id
_entity_poly.type
_entity_poly.pdbx_seq_one_letter_code
_entity_poly.pdbx_strand_id
1 'polypeptide(L)'
;MSESKIPAELGKTIEGFDAHSLKHAETAEKNPLPSKEVVEQEKQEVALRESIEGFEKTKLHRANTVEKNPLPDAESVEQEKQHQGFVKGIESFDKNELHHAATAEKNPLPDKDSMY
;
A
#
# COMPACT_ATOMS: atom_id res chain seq x y z
N MET A 1 11.81 6.71 -54.58
CA MET A 1 10.39 6.48 -54.24
C MET A 1 9.81 5.62 -55.35
N SER A 2 9.77 4.29 -55.18
CA SER A 2 9.18 3.40 -56.19
C SER A 2 7.67 3.53 -56.14
N GLU A 3 7.06 4.05 -57.19
CA GLU A 3 5.61 4.06 -57.36
C GLU A 3 5.14 2.61 -57.49
N SER A 4 4.43 2.12 -56.47
CA SER A 4 3.77 0.81 -56.50
C SER A 4 2.65 0.84 -57.54
N LYS A 5 2.99 0.53 -58.79
CA LYS A 5 2.03 0.44 -59.88
C LYS A 5 1.05 -0.69 -59.58
N ILE A 6 -0.24 -0.35 -59.45
CA ILE A 6 -1.30 -1.33 -59.20
C ILE A 6 -1.28 -2.34 -60.35
N PRO A 7 -1.26 -3.66 -60.07
CA PRO A 7 -1.31 -4.69 -61.11
C PRO A 7 -2.52 -4.47 -62.02
N ALA A 8 -2.32 -4.54 -63.34
CA ALA A 8 -3.34 -4.18 -64.33
C ALA A 8 -4.68 -4.93 -64.14
N GLU A 9 -4.61 -6.17 -63.66
CA GLU A 9 -5.79 -7.00 -63.38
C GLU A 9 -6.59 -6.51 -62.16
N LEU A 10 -5.90 -5.99 -61.13
CA LEU A 10 -6.55 -5.39 -59.96
C LEU A 10 -7.21 -4.04 -60.32
N GLY A 11 -6.56 -3.23 -61.15
CA GLY A 11 -7.13 -1.98 -61.67
C GLY A 11 -8.45 -2.20 -62.42
N LYS A 12 -8.48 -3.16 -63.36
CA LYS A 12 -9.71 -3.54 -64.08
C LYS A 12 -10.82 -4.03 -63.16
N THR A 13 -10.47 -4.78 -62.11
CA THR A 13 -11.45 -5.32 -61.16
C THR A 13 -12.10 -4.22 -60.33
N ILE A 14 -11.34 -3.18 -59.97
CA ILE A 14 -11.85 -2.01 -59.24
C ILE A 14 -12.66 -1.09 -60.17
N GLU A 15 -12.21 -0.87 -61.41
CA GLU A 15 -12.94 -0.08 -62.41
C GLU A 15 -14.30 -0.72 -62.78
N GLY A 16 -14.38 -2.06 -62.78
CA GLY A 16 -15.62 -2.82 -62.99
C GLY A 16 -16.40 -3.12 -61.72
N PHE A 17 -15.97 -2.62 -60.56
CA PHE A 17 -16.66 -2.87 -59.30
C PHE A 17 -17.99 -2.11 -59.25
N ASP A 18 -19.09 -2.85 -59.36
CA ASP A 18 -20.42 -2.31 -59.19
C ASP A 18 -20.81 -2.33 -57.70
N ALA A 19 -20.82 -1.17 -57.06
CA ALA A 19 -21.28 -1.04 -55.68
C ALA A 19 -22.76 -1.47 -55.51
N HIS A 20 -23.56 -1.46 -56.58
CA HIS A 20 -24.96 -1.93 -56.55
C HIS A 20 -25.06 -3.47 -56.53
N SER A 21 -23.96 -4.18 -56.81
CA SER A 21 -23.86 -5.64 -56.66
C SER A 21 -23.61 -6.10 -55.22
N LEU A 22 -23.35 -5.17 -54.30
CA LEU A 22 -23.22 -5.47 -52.89
C LEU A 22 -24.57 -5.91 -52.31
N LYS A 23 -24.56 -7.02 -51.57
CA LYS A 23 -25.72 -7.45 -50.81
C LYS A 23 -25.98 -6.45 -49.68
N HIS A 24 -27.25 -6.09 -49.48
CA HIS A 24 -27.65 -5.30 -48.33
C HIS A 24 -27.26 -6.05 -47.05
N ALA A 25 -26.44 -5.42 -46.20
CA ALA A 25 -26.11 -5.91 -44.88
C ALA A 25 -27.02 -5.21 -43.87
N GLU A 26 -27.92 -5.96 -43.23
CA GLU A 26 -28.76 -5.42 -42.16
C GLU A 26 -27.93 -5.28 -40.89
N THR A 27 -27.68 -4.05 -40.45
CA THR A 27 -26.98 -3.75 -39.20
C THR A 27 -27.99 -3.67 -38.06
N ALA A 28 -27.88 -4.56 -37.08
CA ALA A 28 -28.70 -4.50 -35.87
C ALA A 28 -28.01 -3.64 -34.79
N GLU A 29 -28.52 -2.43 -34.54
CA GLU A 29 -28.14 -1.63 -33.38
C GLU A 29 -28.67 -2.28 -32.11
N LYS A 30 -27.77 -2.77 -31.25
CA LYS A 30 -28.13 -3.32 -29.95
C LYS A 30 -28.12 -2.18 -28.93
N ASN A 31 -29.30 -1.67 -28.59
CA ASN A 31 -29.50 -0.76 -27.46
C ASN A 31 -30.23 -1.50 -26.33
N PRO A 32 -29.57 -2.45 -25.62
CA PRO A 32 -30.20 -3.17 -24.53
C PRO A 32 -30.53 -2.17 -23.42
N LEU A 33 -31.80 -2.18 -22.99
CA LEU A 33 -32.20 -1.44 -21.81
C LEU A 33 -31.49 -2.00 -20.57
N PRO A 34 -31.20 -1.15 -19.56
CA PRO A 34 -30.72 -1.61 -18.28
C PRO A 34 -31.66 -2.68 -17.71
N SER A 35 -31.11 -3.68 -17.03
CA SER A 35 -31.92 -4.68 -16.34
C SER A 35 -32.67 -4.02 -15.17
N LYS A 36 -33.80 -4.64 -14.75
CA LYS A 36 -34.55 -4.17 -13.57
C LYS A 36 -33.67 -4.10 -12.32
N GLU A 37 -32.72 -5.03 -12.20
CA GLU A 37 -31.77 -5.09 -11.09
C GLU A 37 -30.84 -3.86 -11.08
N VAL A 38 -30.29 -3.50 -12.24
CA VAL A 38 -29.42 -2.31 -12.36
C VAL A 38 -30.17 -1.04 -11.99
N VAL A 39 -31.43 -0.90 -12.42
CA VAL A 39 -32.26 0.26 -12.08
C VAL A 39 -32.58 0.32 -10.59
N GLU A 40 -32.86 -0.82 -9.96
CA GLU A 40 -33.14 -0.88 -8.53
C GLU A 40 -31.89 -0.56 -7.70
N GLN A 41 -30.72 -1.06 -8.10
CA GLN A 41 -29.44 -0.75 -7.47
C GLN A 41 -29.12 0.75 -7.57
N GLU A 42 -29.27 1.35 -8.75
CA GLU A 42 -29.07 2.80 -8.95
C GLU A 42 -30.00 3.61 -8.04
N LYS A 43 -31.27 3.22 -7.95
CA LYS A 43 -32.25 3.90 -7.10
C LYS A 43 -31.86 3.81 -5.61
N GLN A 44 -31.36 2.67 -5.16
CA GLN A 44 -30.87 2.50 -3.79
C GLN A 44 -29.64 3.37 -3.53
N GLU A 45 -28.72 3.46 -4.49
CA GLU A 45 -27.54 4.30 -4.38
C GLU A 45 -27.89 5.78 -4.30
N VAL A 46 -28.78 6.26 -5.18
CA VAL A 46 -29.25 7.64 -5.17
C VAL A 46 -29.92 7.98 -3.83
N ALA A 47 -30.81 7.12 -3.34
CA ALA A 47 -31.46 7.32 -2.04
C ALA A 47 -30.45 7.35 -0.87
N LEU A 48 -29.41 6.51 -0.91
CA LEU A 48 -28.33 6.53 0.08
C LEU A 48 -27.54 7.83 0.04
N ARG A 49 -27.18 8.30 -1.17
CA ARG A 49 -26.44 9.56 -1.35
C ARG A 49 -27.24 10.74 -0.82
N GLU A 50 -28.52 10.85 -1.18
CA GLU A 50 -29.41 11.90 -0.68
C GLU A 50 -29.56 11.88 0.84
N SER A 51 -29.66 10.70 1.44
CA SER A 51 -29.72 10.52 2.90
C SER A 51 -28.45 11.01 3.60
N ILE A 52 -27.28 10.73 3.03
CA ILE A 52 -25.99 11.17 3.58
C ILE A 52 -25.82 12.69 3.41
N GLU A 53 -26.16 13.24 2.25
CA GLU A 53 -26.09 14.68 1.98
C GLU A 53 -27.04 15.48 2.88
N GLY A 54 -28.26 14.97 3.09
CA GLY A 54 -29.27 15.57 3.97
C GLY A 54 -29.07 15.26 5.46
N PHE A 55 -27.98 14.57 5.84
CA PHE A 55 -27.80 14.14 7.22
C PHE A 55 -27.58 15.33 8.18
N GLU A 56 -28.56 15.57 9.04
CA GLU A 56 -28.48 16.60 10.07
C GLU A 56 -27.62 16.16 11.26
N LYS A 57 -26.38 16.65 11.31
CA LYS A 57 -25.44 16.39 12.42
C LYS A 57 -25.98 16.76 13.80
N THR A 58 -26.95 17.67 13.89
CA THR A 58 -27.61 18.07 15.14
C THR A 58 -28.45 16.95 15.74
N LYS A 59 -28.85 15.95 14.95
CA LYS A 59 -29.55 14.74 15.42
C LYS A 59 -28.62 13.70 16.05
N LEU A 60 -27.30 13.88 15.97
CA LEU A 60 -26.35 12.99 16.65
C LEU A 60 -26.49 13.12 18.17
N HIS A 61 -26.63 11.98 18.84
CA HIS A 61 -26.59 11.94 20.30
C HIS A 61 -25.21 12.36 20.81
N ARG A 62 -25.19 13.11 21.91
CA ARG A 62 -23.94 13.49 22.60
C ARG A 62 -23.26 12.24 23.13
N ALA A 63 -22.03 12.00 22.68
CA ALA A 63 -21.14 11.01 23.27
C ALA A 63 -20.22 11.68 24.29
N ASN A 64 -20.07 11.05 25.47
CA ASN A 64 -19.04 11.46 26.43
C ASN A 64 -17.76 10.66 26.13
N THR A 65 -16.78 11.32 25.53
CA THR A 65 -15.47 10.75 25.23
C THR A 65 -14.48 11.11 26.32
N VAL A 66 -13.94 10.11 27.01
CA VAL A 66 -12.87 10.30 28.00
C VAL A 66 -11.53 9.99 27.35
N GLU A 67 -10.80 11.03 26.94
CA GLU A 67 -9.41 10.90 26.52
C GLU A 67 -8.53 10.72 27.76
N LYS A 68 -7.88 9.56 27.88
CA LYS A 68 -6.96 9.26 28.98
C LYS A 68 -5.55 9.62 28.56
N ASN A 69 -5.02 10.70 29.12
CA ASN A 69 -3.60 11.03 29.05
C ASN A 69 -3.01 10.93 30.49
N PRO A 70 -2.87 9.71 31.03
CA PRO A 70 -2.30 9.53 32.37
C PRO A 70 -0.85 9.97 32.36
N LEU A 71 -0.43 10.65 33.43
CA LEU A 71 0.98 10.88 33.67
C LEU A 71 1.70 9.53 33.86
N PRO A 72 2.99 9.42 33.50
CA PRO A 72 3.80 8.27 33.86
C PRO A 72 3.74 8.03 35.37
N ASP A 73 3.72 6.76 35.78
CA ASP A 73 3.81 6.41 37.19
C ASP A 73 5.23 6.67 37.74
N ALA A 74 5.33 6.70 39.07
CA ALA A 74 6.60 6.97 39.76
C ALA A 74 7.68 5.94 39.41
N GLU A 75 7.28 4.69 39.19
CA GLU A 75 8.20 3.60 38.82
C GLU A 75 8.81 3.85 37.44
N SER A 76 8.00 4.20 36.44
CA SER A 76 8.46 4.52 35.08
C SER A 76 9.42 5.70 35.08
N VAL A 77 9.13 6.74 35.88
CA VAL A 77 10.02 7.90 36.03
C VAL A 77 11.34 7.51 36.70
N GLU A 78 11.30 6.64 37.71
CA GLU A 78 12.49 6.17 38.40
C GLU A 78 13.36 5.28 37.49
N GLN A 79 12.75 4.36 36.75
CA GLN A 79 13.44 3.52 35.77
C GLN A 79 14.11 4.37 34.68
N GLU A 80 13.41 5.37 34.14
CA GLU A 80 13.98 6.31 33.16
C GLU A 80 15.15 7.09 33.75
N LYS A 81 15.02 7.58 35.00
CA LYS A 81 16.10 8.29 35.69
C LYS A 81 17.32 7.41 35.92
N GLN A 82 17.13 6.15 36.28
CA GLN A 82 18.22 5.18 36.43
C GLN A 82 18.90 4.92 35.08
N HIS A 83 18.12 4.70 34.03
CA HIS A 83 18.64 4.47 32.68
C HIS A 83 19.47 5.67 32.19
N GLN A 84 18.94 6.89 32.31
CA GLN A 84 19.68 8.11 31.96
C GLN A 84 20.96 8.28 32.79
N GLY A 85 20.91 7.94 34.08
CA GLY A 85 22.10 7.97 34.94
C GLY A 85 23.18 7.01 34.46
N PHE A 86 22.79 5.79 34.08
CA PHE A 86 23.71 4.79 33.54
C PHE A 86 24.34 5.24 32.22
N VAL A 87 23.53 5.71 31.27
CA VAL A 87 24.00 6.20 29.97
C VAL A 87 24.99 7.35 30.16
N LYS A 88 24.64 8.35 30.97
CA LYS A 88 25.53 9.49 31.26
C LYS A 88 26.83 9.04 31.93
N GLY A 89 26.76 8.09 32.85
CA GLY A 89 27.94 7.54 33.51
C GLY A 89 28.91 6.87 32.53
N ILE A 90 28.39 6.17 31.51
CA ILE A 90 29.21 5.60 30.43
C ILE A 90 29.78 6.72 29.54
N GLU A 91 28.95 7.68 29.14
CA GLU A 91 29.36 8.79 28.27
C GLU A 91 30.47 9.63 28.90
N SER A 92 30.41 9.86 30.22
CA SER A 92 31.41 10.65 30.95
C SER A 92 32.52 9.81 31.59
N PHE A 93 32.60 8.51 31.31
CA PHE A 93 33.59 7.63 31.94
C PHE A 93 35.01 7.98 31.49
N ASP A 94 35.88 8.35 32.43
CA ASP A 94 37.30 8.58 32.14
C ASP A 94 38.07 7.26 32.17
N LYS A 95 38.60 6.86 31.01
CA LYS A 95 39.43 5.67 30.87
C LYS A 95 40.69 5.71 31.75
N ASN A 96 41.19 6.89 32.12
CA ASN A 96 42.35 7.02 33.00
C ASN A 96 42.06 6.57 34.44
N GLU A 97 40.79 6.47 34.84
CA GLU A 97 40.37 5.92 36.13
C GLU A 97 40.42 4.38 36.16
N LEU A 98 40.63 3.71 35.01
CA LEU A 98 40.82 2.26 34.99
C LEU A 98 42.16 1.87 35.61
N HIS A 99 42.09 1.04 36.65
CA HIS A 99 43.27 0.37 37.18
C HIS A 99 43.85 -0.62 36.15
N HIS A 100 45.17 -0.71 36.10
CA HIS A 100 45.84 -1.70 35.26
C HIS A 100 45.48 -3.13 35.72
N ALA A 101 44.90 -3.90 34.82
CA ALA A 101 44.64 -5.33 35.01
C ALA A 101 45.58 -6.14 34.13
N ALA A 102 46.50 -6.88 34.74
CA ALA A 102 47.35 -7.83 34.02
C ALA A 102 46.52 -9.05 33.61
N THR A 103 46.31 -9.25 32.31
CA THR A 103 45.64 -10.44 31.79
C THR A 103 46.67 -11.57 31.58
N ALA A 104 46.43 -12.72 32.21
CA ALA A 104 47.22 -13.93 31.98
C ALA A 104 46.44 -14.86 31.05
N GLU A 105 46.83 -14.94 29.79
CA GLU A 105 46.31 -15.94 28.85
C GLU A 105 46.88 -17.31 29.23
N LYS A 106 46.03 -18.16 29.80
CA LYS A 106 46.37 -19.57 29.97
C LYS A 106 46.29 -20.23 28.60
N ASN A 107 47.45 -20.46 28.00
CA ASN A 107 47.58 -21.36 26.86
C ASN A 107 48.15 -22.70 27.36
N PRO A 108 47.35 -23.53 28.07
CA PRO A 108 47.79 -24.86 28.42
C PRO A 108 48.01 -25.64 27.13
N LEU A 109 49.22 -26.15 26.92
CA LEU A 109 49.45 -27.14 25.89
C LEU A 109 48.61 -28.39 26.23
N PRO A 110 48.01 -29.07 25.24
CA PRO A 110 47.33 -30.32 25.50
C PRO A 110 48.31 -31.32 26.10
N ASP A 111 48.10 -31.70 27.36
CA ASP A 111 48.85 -32.78 27.99
C ASP A 111 48.32 -34.13 27.47
N LYS A 112 49.16 -35.17 27.54
CA LYS A 112 48.79 -36.51 27.01
C LYS A 112 47.53 -37.10 27.66
N ASP A 113 47.22 -36.69 28.88
CA ASP A 113 45.99 -37.09 29.60
C ASP A 113 44.73 -36.37 29.08
N SER A 114 44.87 -35.30 28.29
CA SER A 114 43.76 -34.57 27.66
C SER A 114 43.37 -35.12 26.27
N MET A 115 44.13 -36.08 25.74
CA MET A 115 43.98 -36.61 24.37
C MET A 115 43.41 -38.04 24.33
N TYR A 116 42.88 -38.54 25.46
CA TYR A 116 42.23 -39.85 25.57
C TYR A 116 40.85 -39.74 26.22
#